data_AF-A0A4V2AVG8-F1
#
_entry.id   AF-A0A4V2AVG8-F1
#
_cell.length_a   1.000
_cell.length_b   1.000
_cell.length_c   1.000
_cell.angle_alpha   90.00
_cell.angle_beta   90.00
_cell.angle_gamma   90.00
#
_symmetry.space_group_name_H-M   'P 1'
#
loop_
_entity.id
_entity.type
_entity.pdbx_description
1 polymer ?
#
loop_
_entity_poly.entity_id
_entity_poly.type
_entity_poly.pdbx_seq_one_letter_code
_entity_poly.pdbx_strand_id
1 'polypeptide(L)'
;MFKKHKETMMRNAQNLLSLLMASAAFACTSTGPSPSLSAPSVTTQTQKPQVKEESYTNNFKELPLVASLSRLPWPSDAWSSLHGGSSFRWQMAVASDSDEIEDLGAFIQYPLGQSIEREKLSPTEKMDIYLGSSDWAMTRRERKRTLEQTNADGSPRKEIPEWEGIMHAWSVAALQFEPVGPVTLPSKDGKPLTFDTQDIYSLLSLYVHEQSPKPLLLASLCEKQAGFDKQEIAAAAGPYGFENSKQAYRRKGCEKIDAASFHLVL
;
A
#
# COMPACT_ATOMS: atom_id res chain seq x y z
N MET A 1 34.97 -1.93 -5.54
CA MET A 1 33.53 -1.84 -5.89
C MET A 1 32.63 -1.92 -4.66
N PHE A 2 32.82 -2.87 -3.73
CA PHE A 2 31.99 -3.05 -2.53
C PHE A 2 31.95 -1.87 -1.53
N LYS A 3 33.04 -1.10 -1.39
CA LYS A 3 33.08 0.04 -0.44
C LYS A 3 32.16 1.20 -0.85
N LYS A 4 32.12 1.49 -2.16
CA LYS A 4 31.26 2.55 -2.73
C LYS A 4 29.77 2.17 -2.67
N HIS A 5 29.46 0.87 -2.80
CA HIS A 5 28.09 0.35 -2.67
C HIS A 5 27.57 0.42 -1.22
N LYS A 6 28.44 0.13 -0.23
CA LYS A 6 28.11 0.26 1.20
C LYS A 6 27.84 1.71 1.62
N GLU A 7 28.60 2.66 1.08
CA GLU A 7 28.40 4.09 1.35
C GLU A 7 27.11 4.65 0.71
N THR A 8 26.74 4.17 -0.49
CA THR A 8 25.46 4.54 -1.12
C THR A 8 24.25 3.95 -0.38
N MET A 9 24.34 2.70 0.10
CA MET A 9 23.28 2.10 0.92
C MET A 9 23.08 2.83 2.26
N MET A 10 24.17 3.23 2.94
CA MET A 10 24.05 3.99 4.20
C MET A 10 23.48 5.40 3.99
N ARG A 11 23.79 6.08 2.88
CA ARG A 11 23.18 7.38 2.55
C ARG A 11 21.69 7.26 2.22
N ASN A 12 21.27 6.22 1.51
CA ASN A 12 19.85 6.02 1.19
C ASN A 12 19.03 5.66 2.43
N ALA A 13 19.59 4.85 3.35
CA ALA A 13 18.97 4.55 4.64
C ALA A 13 18.85 5.79 5.54
N GLN A 14 19.88 6.65 5.57
CA GLN A 14 19.83 7.93 6.29
C GLN A 14 18.80 8.91 5.70
N ASN A 15 18.70 8.99 4.37
CA ASN A 15 17.72 9.85 3.70
C ASN A 15 16.27 9.41 3.97
N LEU A 16 16.02 8.09 4.00
CA LEU A 16 14.72 7.52 4.39
C LEU A 16 14.38 7.87 5.86
N LEU A 17 15.38 7.81 6.75
CA LEU A 17 15.24 8.16 8.16
C LEU A 17 14.90 9.64 8.38
N SER A 18 15.53 10.54 7.61
CA SER A 18 15.24 11.98 7.69
C SER A 18 13.88 12.37 7.10
N LEU A 19 13.37 11.66 6.10
CA LEU A 19 12.02 11.89 5.58
C LEU A 19 10.92 11.47 6.56
N LEU A 20 11.13 10.38 7.32
CA LEU A 20 10.16 9.92 8.33
C LEU A 20 10.11 10.82 9.57
N MET A 21 11.22 11.49 9.92
CA MET A 21 11.29 12.38 11.09
C MET A 21 10.72 13.79 10.84
N ALA A 22 10.61 14.23 9.58
CA ALA A 22 10.12 15.57 9.24
C ALA A 22 8.61 15.77 9.46
N SER A 23 7.84 14.69 9.63
CA SER A 23 6.38 14.73 9.80
C SER A 23 5.90 14.93 11.25
N ALA A 24 6.81 14.95 12.23
CA ALA A 24 6.47 14.97 13.66
C ALA A 24 6.62 16.34 14.35
N ALA A 25 6.97 17.41 13.62
CA ALA A 25 7.34 18.70 14.22
C ALA A 25 6.37 19.86 13.88
N PHE A 26 5.05 19.61 13.90
CA PHE A 26 4.07 20.70 13.85
C PHE A 26 3.03 20.54 14.97
N ALA A 27 3.38 21.02 16.17
CA ALA A 27 2.42 21.26 17.23
C ALA A 27 2.72 22.57 17.96
N CYS A 28 1.72 23.46 17.91
CA CYS A 28 1.37 24.52 18.84
C CYS A 28 2.25 25.77 18.94
N THR A 29 1.79 26.86 18.30
CA THR A 29 1.54 28.13 19.01
C THR A 29 0.52 29.03 18.28
N SER A 30 -0.31 29.67 19.11
CA SER A 30 -1.10 30.91 18.92
C SER A 30 -2.48 30.86 18.26
N THR A 31 -3.43 31.23 19.11
CA THR A 31 -4.79 31.70 18.93
C THR A 31 -4.86 33.03 18.15
N GLY A 32 -5.71 33.09 17.13
CA GLY A 32 -6.13 34.31 16.42
C GLY A 32 -7.46 34.07 15.68
N PRO A 33 -8.32 35.09 15.48
CA PRO A 33 -9.70 34.89 15.07
C PRO A 33 -9.81 34.52 13.58
N SER A 34 -10.71 33.58 13.30
CA SER A 34 -10.95 32.95 12.00
C SER A 34 -11.37 33.96 10.92
N PRO A 35 -10.66 34.04 9.78
CA PRO A 35 -11.21 34.63 8.58
C PRO A 35 -12.15 33.60 7.93
N SER A 36 -13.37 34.02 7.62
CA SER A 36 -14.33 33.23 6.84
C SER A 36 -13.78 32.97 5.43
N LEU A 37 -13.18 31.80 5.23
CA LEU A 37 -12.83 31.28 3.92
C LEU A 37 -14.11 30.79 3.23
N SER A 38 -14.60 31.59 2.30
CA SER A 38 -15.50 31.10 1.27
C SER A 38 -14.76 30.06 0.43
N ALA A 39 -15.28 28.84 0.41
CA ALA A 39 -14.74 27.76 -0.39
C ALA A 39 -14.78 28.15 -1.87
N PRO A 40 -13.66 28.12 -2.62
CA PRO A 40 -13.72 28.24 -4.05
C PRO A 40 -14.45 27.02 -4.60
N SER A 41 -15.46 27.25 -5.42
CA SER A 41 -16.17 26.24 -6.20
C SER A 41 -15.17 25.56 -7.14
N VAL A 42 -14.60 24.44 -6.70
CA VAL A 42 -13.75 23.58 -7.51
C VAL A 42 -14.60 22.99 -8.63
N THR A 43 -14.50 23.59 -9.81
CA THR A 43 -14.99 22.99 -11.05
C THR A 43 -14.05 21.83 -11.38
N THR A 44 -14.34 20.62 -10.88
CA THR A 44 -13.64 19.38 -11.24
C THR A 44 -13.92 19.01 -12.70
N GLN A 45 -13.28 19.71 -13.64
CA GLN A 45 -12.83 19.07 -14.85
C GLN A 45 -11.52 18.38 -14.51
N THR A 46 -11.61 17.11 -14.15
CA THR A 46 -10.46 16.20 -14.07
C THR A 46 -9.87 16.11 -15.46
N GLN A 47 -8.95 17.01 -15.82
CA GLN A 47 -8.13 16.82 -17.01
C GLN A 47 -7.39 15.50 -16.79
N LYS A 48 -7.77 14.47 -17.56
CA LYS A 48 -7.02 13.22 -17.60
C LYS A 48 -5.57 13.63 -17.95
N PRO A 49 -4.58 13.24 -17.14
CA PRO A 49 -3.20 13.53 -17.49
C PRO A 49 -2.93 12.94 -18.87
N GLN A 50 -2.71 13.80 -19.86
CA GLN A 50 -2.41 13.38 -21.20
C GLN A 50 -0.92 13.08 -21.27
N VAL A 51 -0.58 11.83 -21.59
CA VAL A 51 0.75 11.52 -22.10
C VAL A 51 0.92 12.42 -23.33
N LYS A 52 1.88 13.34 -23.28
CA LYS A 52 2.10 14.28 -24.40
C LYS A 52 2.35 13.44 -25.65
N GLU A 53 1.49 13.55 -26.65
CA GLU A 53 1.58 12.80 -27.92
C GLU A 53 2.96 12.93 -28.58
N GLU A 54 3.68 14.02 -28.30
CA GLU A 54 5.02 14.30 -28.83
C GLU A 54 6.13 13.37 -28.31
N SER A 55 5.88 12.50 -27.31
CA SER A 55 6.92 11.67 -26.68
C SER A 55 6.91 10.18 -27.05
N TYR A 56 5.98 9.71 -27.88
CA TYR A 56 5.90 8.29 -28.26
C TYR A 56 5.49 8.13 -29.73
N THR A 57 6.10 7.18 -30.44
CA THR A 57 5.73 6.87 -31.83
C THR A 57 4.45 6.05 -31.87
N ASN A 58 3.51 6.41 -32.73
CA ASN A 58 2.32 5.60 -33.02
C ASN A 58 2.47 4.77 -34.30
N ASN A 59 3.64 4.84 -34.95
CA ASN A 59 3.95 4.01 -36.09
C ASN A 59 4.30 2.60 -35.62
N PHE A 60 3.38 1.66 -35.80
CA PHE A 60 3.56 0.26 -35.40
C PHE A 60 4.88 -0.36 -35.89
N LYS A 61 5.38 0.05 -37.07
CA LYS A 61 6.64 -0.48 -37.63
C LYS A 61 7.89 0.01 -36.90
N GLU A 62 7.79 1.09 -36.13
CA GLU A 62 8.89 1.68 -35.37
C GLU A 62 8.89 1.27 -33.90
N LEU A 63 7.83 0.61 -33.42
CA LEU A 63 7.73 0.17 -32.03
C LEU A 63 8.72 -0.96 -31.73
N PRO A 64 9.37 -0.93 -30.56
CA PRO A 64 10.23 -2.02 -30.14
C PRO A 64 9.40 -3.30 -29.94
N LEU A 65 9.85 -4.42 -30.51
CA LEU A 65 9.17 -5.71 -30.34
C LEU A 65 9.43 -6.35 -28.98
N VAL A 66 10.46 -5.89 -28.26
CA VAL A 66 10.87 -6.39 -26.96
C VAL A 66 11.36 -5.21 -26.13
N ALA A 67 10.90 -5.15 -24.88
CA ALA A 67 11.40 -4.25 -23.86
C ALA A 67 11.66 -5.04 -22.58
N SER A 68 12.56 -4.52 -21.75
CA SER A 68 12.81 -5.05 -20.42
C SER A 68 13.13 -3.91 -19.48
N LEU A 69 12.69 -4.04 -18.23
CA LEU A 69 13.10 -3.10 -17.20
C LEU A 69 14.58 -3.34 -16.87
N SER A 70 15.33 -2.26 -16.71
CA SER A 70 16.71 -2.32 -16.23
C SER A 70 16.81 -2.92 -14.82
N ARG A 71 15.73 -2.82 -14.04
CA ARG A 71 15.59 -3.43 -12.73
C ARG A 71 14.21 -4.07 -12.61
N LEU A 72 14.18 -5.31 -12.13
CA LEU A 72 12.93 -5.99 -11.80
C LEU A 72 12.39 -5.45 -10.46
N PRO A 73 11.05 -5.28 -10.34
CA PRO A 73 10.42 -5.05 -9.06
C PRO A 73 10.72 -6.21 -8.10
N TRP A 74 10.99 -5.90 -6.83
CA TRP A 74 11.23 -6.95 -5.84
C TRP A 74 9.92 -7.66 -5.45
N PRO A 75 9.94 -8.99 -5.23
CA PRO A 75 8.78 -9.74 -4.82
C PRO A 75 8.45 -9.51 -3.33
N SER A 76 7.17 -9.39 -3.03
CA SER A 76 6.63 -9.27 -1.67
C SER A 76 5.17 -9.73 -1.66
N ASP A 77 4.66 -9.97 -0.46
CA ASP A 77 3.23 -10.12 -0.22
C ASP A 77 2.48 -8.79 -0.51
N ALA A 78 1.18 -8.91 -0.80
CA ALA A 78 0.22 -7.81 -0.84
C ALA A 78 -0.11 -7.25 0.56
N TRP A 79 0.33 -7.93 1.64
CA TRP A 79 0.05 -7.58 3.04
C TRP A 79 -1.46 -7.46 3.26
N SER A 80 -2.14 -8.59 3.13
CA SER A 80 -3.59 -8.67 3.17
C SER A 80 -4.16 -8.08 4.45
N SER A 81 -5.22 -7.28 4.32
CA SER A 81 -6.00 -6.76 5.43
C SER A 81 -6.58 -7.88 6.28
N LEU A 82 -6.88 -9.05 5.68
CA LEU A 82 -7.38 -10.21 6.40
C LEU A 82 -6.39 -10.68 7.49
N HIS A 83 -5.09 -10.55 7.26
CA HIS A 83 -4.04 -10.97 8.19
C HIS A 83 -3.53 -9.84 9.09
N GLY A 84 -4.10 -8.64 8.99
CA GLY A 84 -3.65 -7.45 9.71
C GLY A 84 -2.58 -6.64 8.98
N GLY A 85 -2.41 -6.86 7.68
CA GLY A 85 -1.49 -6.10 6.84
C GLY A 85 -0.04 -6.15 7.36
N SER A 86 0.59 -4.98 7.49
CA SER A 86 1.98 -4.89 7.98
C SER A 86 2.13 -5.18 9.48
N SER A 87 1.02 -5.38 10.21
CA SER A 87 1.03 -5.88 11.60
C SER A 87 0.99 -7.41 11.67
N PHE A 88 1.00 -8.11 10.53
CA PHE A 88 1.08 -9.56 10.51
C PHE A 88 2.47 -10.06 10.91
N ARG A 89 2.53 -11.00 11.86
CA ARG A 89 3.77 -11.67 12.30
C ARG A 89 4.12 -12.82 11.37
N TRP A 90 4.49 -12.50 10.14
CA TRP A 90 4.67 -13.46 9.05
C TRP A 90 5.73 -14.53 9.36
N GLN A 91 6.78 -14.23 10.14
CA GLN A 91 7.78 -15.23 10.55
C GLN A 91 7.23 -16.29 11.52
N MET A 92 6.05 -16.07 12.09
CA MET A 92 5.40 -17.08 12.93
C MET A 92 4.59 -18.09 12.11
N ALA A 93 4.21 -17.75 10.87
CA ALA A 93 3.44 -18.64 10.03
C ALA A 93 4.23 -19.92 9.78
N VAL A 94 3.76 -21.02 10.36
CA VAL A 94 4.31 -22.35 10.10
C VAL A 94 3.54 -22.89 8.91
N ALA A 95 4.22 -23.12 7.79
CA ALA A 95 3.66 -23.94 6.73
C ALA A 95 3.49 -25.35 7.28
N SER A 96 2.26 -25.86 7.34
CA SER A 96 2.04 -27.30 7.56
C SER A 96 2.45 -28.05 6.30
N ASP A 97 2.70 -29.35 6.43
CA ASP A 97 2.99 -30.24 5.30
C ASP A 97 1.82 -30.35 4.30
N SER A 98 0.64 -29.78 4.61
CA SER A 98 -0.55 -29.77 3.75
C SER A 98 -0.64 -28.56 2.80
N ASP A 99 0.34 -27.64 2.78
CA ASP A 99 0.27 -26.33 2.09
C ASP A 99 -0.91 -25.43 2.56
N GLU A 100 -1.72 -25.89 3.49
CA GLU A 100 -2.81 -25.14 4.10
C GLU A 100 -2.26 -24.45 5.36
N ILE A 101 -2.24 -23.12 5.39
CA ILE A 101 -1.98 -22.38 6.63
C ILE A 101 -3.23 -22.58 7.51
N GLU A 102 -3.31 -23.73 8.18
CA GLU A 102 -4.54 -24.28 8.78
C GLU A 102 -5.10 -23.45 9.94
N ASP A 103 -4.39 -22.43 10.44
CA ASP A 103 -4.95 -21.51 11.43
C ASP A 103 -4.27 -20.14 11.42
N LEU A 104 -4.64 -19.28 10.45
CA LEU A 104 -4.25 -17.88 10.45
C LEU A 104 -4.80 -17.10 11.67
N GLY A 105 -5.83 -17.63 12.35
CA GLY A 105 -6.52 -16.96 13.46
C GLY A 105 -5.61 -16.70 14.66
N ALA A 106 -4.73 -17.65 14.99
CA ALA A 106 -3.72 -17.50 16.06
C ALA A 106 -2.67 -16.41 15.76
N PHE A 107 -2.43 -16.08 14.49
CA PHE A 107 -1.45 -15.06 14.07
C PHE A 107 -2.04 -13.66 13.96
N ILE A 108 -3.38 -13.56 13.88
CA ILE A 108 -4.13 -12.31 13.80
C ILE A 108 -4.46 -11.78 15.21
N GLN A 109 -4.73 -12.68 16.17
CA GLN A 109 -5.14 -12.32 17.53
C GLN A 109 -4.03 -12.54 18.55
N TYR A 110 -2.98 -11.71 18.49
CA TYR A 110 -1.98 -11.63 19.56
C TYR A 110 -2.09 -10.30 20.34
N PRO A 111 -1.94 -10.31 21.68
CA PRO A 111 -1.88 -9.09 22.47
C PRO A 111 -0.64 -8.27 22.09
N LEU A 112 -0.85 -6.97 21.85
CA LEU A 112 0.25 -6.03 21.57
C LEU A 112 1.22 -6.00 22.75
N GLY A 113 2.51 -6.09 22.45
CA GLY A 113 3.55 -6.10 23.48
C GLY A 113 3.65 -7.37 24.31
N GLN A 114 2.91 -8.44 23.97
CA GLN A 114 3.20 -9.75 24.53
C GLN A 114 4.61 -10.18 24.10
N SER A 115 5.41 -10.63 25.07
CA SER A 115 6.79 -11.05 24.86
C SER A 115 6.86 -12.25 23.92
N ILE A 116 7.12 -11.97 22.64
CA ILE A 116 7.63 -12.93 21.66
C ILE A 116 9.07 -12.55 21.34
N GLU A 117 9.87 -13.51 20.89
CA GLU A 117 11.17 -13.30 20.24
C GLU A 117 11.10 -12.12 19.25
N ARG A 118 12.08 -11.22 19.30
CA ARG A 118 12.07 -9.95 18.54
C ARG A 118 12.06 -10.18 17.03
N GLU A 119 12.61 -11.31 16.62
CA GLU A 119 12.71 -11.79 15.25
C GLU A 119 11.33 -12.11 14.67
N LYS A 120 10.39 -12.53 15.52
CA LYS A 120 9.01 -12.90 15.17
C LYS A 120 8.01 -11.74 15.27
N LEU A 121 8.48 -10.55 15.63
CA LEU A 121 7.65 -9.36 15.63
C LEU A 121 7.28 -8.95 14.21
N SER A 122 6.09 -8.39 14.06
CA SER A 122 5.62 -7.88 12.78
C SER A 122 6.44 -6.67 12.32
N PRO A 123 6.41 -6.34 11.02
CA PRO A 123 7.10 -5.17 10.49
C PRO A 123 6.79 -3.87 11.25
N THR A 124 5.52 -3.60 11.57
CA THR A 124 5.12 -2.39 12.32
C THR A 124 5.56 -2.44 13.78
N GLU A 125 5.55 -3.60 14.44
CA GLU A 125 6.03 -3.74 15.82
C GLU A 125 7.53 -3.49 15.92
N LYS A 126 8.31 -4.01 14.96
CA LYS A 126 9.74 -3.73 14.87
C LYS A 126 9.98 -2.24 14.70
N MET A 127 9.19 -1.56 13.86
CA MET A 127 9.29 -0.11 13.69
C MET A 127 8.92 0.65 14.98
N ASP A 128 7.84 0.26 15.68
CA ASP A 128 7.46 0.86 16.97
C ASP A 128 8.60 0.75 17.99
N ILE A 129 9.23 -0.43 18.14
CA ILE A 129 10.38 -0.60 19.05
C ILE A 129 11.60 0.20 18.60
N TYR A 130 11.89 0.22 17.30
CA TYR A 130 13.00 0.99 16.75
C TYR A 130 12.85 2.49 17.06
N LEU A 131 11.64 3.02 16.94
CA LEU A 131 11.32 4.42 17.27
C LEU A 131 11.18 4.68 18.77
N GLY A 132 11.05 3.64 19.59
CA GLY A 132 10.83 3.74 21.03
C GLY A 132 9.38 4.05 21.40
N SER A 133 8.43 3.71 20.52
CA SER A 133 7.00 3.77 20.79
C SER A 133 6.63 2.60 21.71
N SER A 134 6.60 2.86 23.02
CA SER A 134 6.11 1.90 24.02
C SER A 134 4.60 1.67 23.89
N ASP A 135 3.92 2.58 23.23
CA ASP A 135 2.50 2.49 23.01
C ASP A 135 2.18 1.63 21.79
N TRP A 136 3.07 1.28 20.86
CA TRP A 136 2.71 0.52 19.63
C TRP A 136 1.79 1.32 18.68
N ALA A 137 2.09 2.61 18.49
CA ALA A 137 1.24 3.52 17.74
C ALA A 137 1.06 3.08 16.28
N MET A 138 2.14 2.65 15.61
CA MET A 138 2.09 2.24 14.21
C MET A 138 1.34 0.92 14.06
N THR A 139 1.63 -0.04 14.93
CA THR A 139 0.96 -1.35 14.92
C THR A 139 -0.54 -1.21 15.15
N ARG A 140 -0.96 -0.39 16.13
CA ARG A 140 -2.39 -0.11 16.33
C ARG A 140 -3.05 0.56 15.14
N ARG A 141 -2.38 1.54 14.52
CA ARG A 141 -2.91 2.20 13.32
C ARG A 141 -3.15 1.21 12.20
N GLU A 142 -2.19 0.31 11.98
CA GLU A 142 -2.29 -0.70 10.93
C GLU A 142 -3.40 -1.72 11.22
N ARG A 143 -3.51 -2.20 12.47
CA ARG A 143 -4.64 -3.06 12.89
C ARG A 143 -5.98 -2.36 12.73
N LYS A 144 -6.06 -1.08 13.09
CA LYS A 144 -7.27 -0.28 12.91
C LYS A 144 -7.65 -0.15 11.43
N ARG A 145 -6.66 0.03 10.55
CA ARG A 145 -6.87 0.08 9.09
C ARG A 145 -7.36 -1.25 8.53
N THR A 146 -7.02 -2.38 9.16
CA THR A 146 -7.20 -3.72 8.60
C THR A 146 -8.25 -4.54 9.36
N LEU A 147 -7.94 -4.98 10.57
CA LEU A 147 -8.75 -5.90 11.36
C LEU A 147 -9.93 -5.23 12.05
N GLU A 148 -9.81 -3.95 12.41
CA GLU A 148 -10.84 -3.22 13.18
C GLU A 148 -11.69 -2.30 12.30
N GLN A 149 -11.80 -2.63 11.01
CA GLN A 149 -12.63 -1.87 10.07
C GLN A 149 -14.11 -1.93 10.45
N THR A 150 -14.80 -0.80 10.30
CA THR A 150 -16.25 -0.68 10.54
C THR A 150 -16.98 -0.29 9.26
N ASN A 151 -18.21 -0.78 9.10
CA ASN A 151 -19.15 -0.31 8.09
C ASN A 151 -19.57 1.15 8.35
N ALA A 152 -20.29 1.75 7.40
CA ALA A 152 -20.77 3.13 7.51
C ALA A 152 -21.70 3.38 8.72
N ASP A 153 -22.37 2.34 9.21
CA ASP A 153 -23.23 2.37 10.41
C ASP A 153 -22.45 2.15 11.72
N GLY A 154 -21.12 2.02 11.65
CA GLY A 154 -20.25 1.78 12.81
C GLY A 154 -20.19 0.33 13.26
N SER A 155 -20.92 -0.60 12.62
CA SER A 155 -20.82 -2.03 12.93
C SER A 155 -19.47 -2.61 12.45
N PRO A 156 -18.87 -3.60 13.14
CA PRO A 156 -17.67 -4.27 12.64
C PRO A 156 -17.90 -4.85 11.26
N ARG A 157 -16.92 -4.72 10.37
CA ARG A 157 -16.96 -5.33 9.06
C ARG A 157 -16.90 -6.86 9.24
N LYS A 158 -17.98 -7.54 8.83
CA LYS A 158 -18.15 -8.98 9.09
C LYS A 158 -17.22 -9.87 8.25
N GLU A 159 -16.80 -9.39 7.09
CA GLU A 159 -15.96 -10.16 6.15
C GLU A 159 -14.98 -9.23 5.44
N ILE A 160 -13.69 -9.55 5.56
CA ILE A 160 -12.61 -8.90 4.83
C ILE A 160 -12.22 -9.86 3.69
N PRO A 161 -12.38 -9.47 2.42
CA PRO A 161 -11.98 -10.30 1.29
C PRO A 161 -10.47 -10.57 1.31
N GLU A 162 -10.07 -11.79 0.94
CA GLU A 162 -8.66 -12.20 0.92
C GLU A 162 -7.77 -11.31 0.05
N TRP A 163 -8.31 -10.80 -1.06
CA TRP A 163 -7.62 -9.93 -2.01
C TRP A 163 -7.39 -8.50 -1.49
N GLU A 164 -8.06 -8.10 -0.42
CA GLU A 164 -7.91 -6.76 0.12
C GLU A 164 -6.56 -6.61 0.80
N GLY A 165 -5.76 -5.63 0.38
CA GLY A 165 -4.44 -5.37 0.94
C GLY A 165 -3.86 -4.07 0.39
N ILE A 166 -2.54 -3.95 0.40
CA ILE A 166 -1.81 -2.79 -0.09
C ILE A 166 -0.98 -3.10 -1.35
N MET A 167 -1.45 -4.06 -2.18
CA MET A 167 -0.78 -4.46 -3.43
C MET A 167 -0.54 -3.28 -4.39
N HIS A 168 -1.45 -2.30 -4.41
CA HIS A 168 -1.29 -1.09 -5.22
C HIS A 168 -0.09 -0.27 -4.76
N ALA A 169 0.16 -0.21 -3.45
CA ALA A 169 1.30 0.50 -2.89
C ALA A 169 2.61 -0.28 -3.05
N TRP A 170 2.57 -1.61 -2.85
CA TRP A 170 3.71 -2.48 -3.13
C TRP A 170 4.21 -2.30 -4.56
N SER A 171 3.32 -2.35 -5.56
CA SER A 171 3.70 -2.25 -6.97
C SER A 171 4.50 -0.98 -7.29
N VAL A 172 4.14 0.14 -6.65
CA VAL A 172 4.84 1.42 -6.79
C VAL A 172 6.14 1.42 -5.99
N ALA A 173 6.12 0.93 -4.75
CA ALA A 173 7.32 0.82 -3.91
C ALA A 173 8.41 -0.04 -4.57
N ALA A 174 8.02 -1.13 -5.21
CA ALA A 174 8.91 -2.05 -5.90
C ALA A 174 9.58 -1.47 -7.15
N LEU A 175 9.01 -0.40 -7.71
CA LEU A 175 9.63 0.39 -8.78
C LEU A 175 10.48 1.55 -8.24
N GLN A 176 10.08 2.16 -7.13
CA GLN A 176 10.74 3.35 -6.56
C GLN A 176 11.98 3.04 -5.71
N PHE A 177 11.97 1.95 -4.95
CA PHE A 177 13.01 1.63 -3.97
C PHE A 177 13.83 0.42 -4.37
N GLU A 178 15.16 0.52 -4.26
CA GLU A 178 16.06 -0.61 -4.53
C GLU A 178 15.76 -1.82 -3.63
N PRO A 179 15.92 -3.06 -4.14
CA PRO A 179 15.90 -4.25 -3.30
C PRO A 179 16.95 -4.15 -2.17
N VAL A 180 16.60 -4.62 -0.98
CA VAL A 180 17.47 -4.55 0.19
C VAL A 180 17.58 -5.90 0.89
N GLY A 181 18.75 -6.16 1.46
CA GLY A 181 18.95 -7.29 2.36
C GLY A 181 18.47 -6.99 3.78
N PRO A 182 18.46 -8.00 4.67
CA PRO A 182 18.18 -7.79 6.09
C PRO A 182 19.14 -6.79 6.73
N VAL A 183 18.65 -6.02 7.69
CA VAL A 183 19.45 -5.03 8.42
C VAL A 183 19.20 -5.16 9.92
N THR A 184 20.29 -5.19 10.69
CA THR A 184 20.24 -5.13 12.16
C THR A 184 20.58 -3.71 12.62
N LEU A 185 19.70 -3.11 13.41
CA LEU A 185 19.84 -1.77 13.95
C LEU A 185 19.77 -1.79 15.49
N PRO A 186 20.48 -0.89 16.19
CA PRO A 186 20.23 -0.70 17.62
C PRO A 186 18.86 -0.04 17.80
N SER A 187 17.99 -0.63 18.61
CA SER A 187 16.72 0.00 19.02
C SER A 187 16.92 0.93 20.22
N LYS A 188 15.88 1.70 20.56
CA LYS A 188 15.90 2.68 21.66
C LYS A 188 16.15 2.07 23.04
N ASP A 189 15.81 0.81 23.24
CA ASP A 189 16.13 0.03 24.45
C ASP A 189 17.56 -0.54 24.47
N GLY A 190 18.39 -0.22 23.46
CA GLY A 190 19.79 -0.62 23.35
C GLY A 190 20.02 -2.04 22.83
N LYS A 191 18.97 -2.80 22.52
CA LYS A 191 19.08 -4.17 22.03
C LYS A 191 19.17 -4.21 20.49
N PRO A 192 19.89 -5.18 19.89
CA PRO A 192 19.90 -5.33 18.43
C PRO A 192 18.53 -5.79 17.92
N LEU A 193 18.01 -5.10 16.91
CA LEU A 193 16.74 -5.42 16.25
C LEU A 193 16.99 -5.68 14.78
N THR A 194 16.66 -6.88 14.31
CA THR A 194 16.79 -7.26 12.91
C THR A 194 15.48 -7.04 12.17
N PHE A 195 15.56 -6.32 11.05
CA PHE A 195 14.53 -6.23 10.03
C PHE A 195 14.93 -7.15 8.88
N ASP A 196 14.14 -8.18 8.64
CA ASP A 196 14.29 -9.02 7.45
C ASP A 196 13.87 -8.26 6.20
N THR A 197 14.26 -8.76 5.04
CA THR A 197 13.93 -8.14 3.74
C THR A 197 12.43 -7.89 3.58
N GLN A 198 11.58 -8.86 3.95
CA GLN A 198 10.12 -8.68 3.88
C GLN A 198 9.59 -7.65 4.89
N ASP A 199 10.22 -7.49 6.05
CA ASP A 199 9.84 -6.42 6.98
C ASP A 199 10.05 -5.05 6.34
N ILE A 200 11.19 -4.86 5.68
CA ILE A 200 11.51 -3.60 5.02
C ILE A 200 10.56 -3.35 3.84
N TYR A 201 10.27 -4.39 3.05
CA TYR A 201 9.33 -4.32 1.93
C TYR A 201 7.89 -4.00 2.37
N SER A 202 7.44 -4.59 3.48
CA SER A 202 6.17 -4.23 4.14
C SER A 202 6.12 -2.76 4.49
N LEU A 203 7.16 -2.26 5.17
CA LEU A 203 7.21 -0.89 5.67
C LEU A 203 7.30 0.13 4.53
N LEU A 204 8.06 -0.16 3.46
CA LEU A 204 8.10 0.67 2.26
C LEU A 204 6.74 0.71 1.55
N SER A 205 6.07 -0.44 1.45
CA SER A 205 4.74 -0.53 0.84
C SER A 205 3.72 0.26 1.67
N LEU A 206 3.75 0.13 3.00
CA LEU A 206 2.88 0.90 3.90
C LEU A 206 3.18 2.40 3.84
N TYR A 207 4.44 2.79 3.74
CA TYR A 207 4.82 4.18 3.53
C TYR A 207 4.23 4.74 2.24
N VAL A 208 4.38 4.05 1.11
CA VAL A 208 3.79 4.46 -0.17
C VAL A 208 2.27 4.49 -0.09
N HIS A 209 1.65 3.55 0.62
CA HIS A 209 0.21 3.53 0.86
C HIS A 209 -0.25 4.80 1.59
N GLU A 210 0.42 5.16 2.69
CA GLU A 210 0.11 6.36 3.49
C GLU A 210 0.36 7.66 2.71
N GLN A 211 1.43 7.72 1.90
CA GLN A 211 1.70 8.89 1.07
C GLN A 211 0.70 9.04 -0.09
N SER A 212 0.08 7.94 -0.53
CA SER A 212 -0.91 7.91 -1.62
C SER A 212 -0.46 8.74 -2.85
N PRO A 213 0.71 8.41 -3.46
CA PRO A 213 1.22 9.15 -4.60
C PRO A 213 0.18 9.13 -5.72
N LYS A 214 -0.03 10.27 -6.38
CA LYS A 214 -0.99 10.39 -7.48
C LYS A 214 -0.43 9.68 -8.72
N PRO A 215 -0.97 8.52 -9.13
CA PRO A 215 -0.47 7.85 -10.32
C PRO A 215 -0.85 8.60 -11.58
N LEU A 216 -0.05 8.44 -12.63
CA LEU A 216 -0.50 8.71 -13.98
C LEU A 216 -1.54 7.65 -14.36
N LEU A 217 -2.82 8.01 -14.25
CA LEU A 217 -3.91 7.09 -14.55
C LEU A 217 -4.21 7.10 -16.06
N LEU A 218 -3.80 6.04 -16.76
CA LEU A 218 -3.99 5.90 -18.20
C LEU A 218 -5.43 5.49 -18.58
N ALA A 219 -6.09 4.76 -17.68
CA ALA A 219 -7.49 4.37 -17.82
C ALA A 219 -8.18 4.49 -16.47
N SER A 220 -9.38 5.06 -16.44
CA SER A 220 -10.21 5.19 -15.24
C SER A 220 -11.42 4.28 -15.35
N LEU A 221 -11.99 3.91 -14.19
CA LEU A 221 -13.35 3.36 -14.17
C LEU A 221 -14.31 4.38 -14.79
N CYS A 222 -15.24 3.93 -15.63
CA CYS A 222 -16.27 4.82 -16.16
C CYS A 222 -17.24 5.12 -15.02
N GLU A 223 -17.13 6.28 -14.39
CA GLU A 223 -18.07 6.70 -13.33
C GLU A 223 -19.18 7.61 -13.85
N LYS A 224 -19.01 8.23 -15.03
CA LYS A 224 -19.92 9.28 -15.53
C LYS A 224 -20.83 8.85 -16.70
N GLN A 225 -20.52 7.77 -17.41
CA GLN A 225 -21.28 7.39 -18.61
C GLN A 225 -22.45 6.41 -18.35
N ALA A 226 -22.50 5.74 -17.20
CA ALA A 226 -23.50 4.68 -16.98
C ALA A 226 -24.73 5.09 -16.17
N GLY A 227 -24.95 6.38 -15.87
CA GLY A 227 -26.12 6.80 -15.08
C GLY A 227 -26.22 6.03 -13.75
N PHE A 228 -25.11 5.93 -13.03
CA PHE A 228 -24.99 5.10 -11.83
C PHE A 228 -25.99 5.52 -10.76
N ASP A 229 -27.09 4.77 -10.63
CA ASP A 229 -27.89 4.82 -9.42
C ASP A 229 -27.14 4.08 -8.32
N LYS A 230 -26.65 4.84 -7.33
CA LYS A 230 -25.95 4.29 -6.17
C LYS A 230 -26.83 3.29 -5.39
N GLN A 231 -28.15 3.34 -5.56
CA GLN A 231 -29.14 2.52 -4.87
C GLN A 231 -29.25 1.10 -5.47
N GLU A 232 -29.15 0.92 -6.78
CA GLU A 232 -29.15 -0.41 -7.41
C GLU A 232 -27.89 -1.22 -7.08
N ILE A 233 -26.74 -0.55 -6.98
CA ILE A 233 -25.48 -1.17 -6.57
C ILE A 233 -25.56 -1.63 -5.11
N ALA A 234 -26.17 -0.83 -4.22
CA ALA A 234 -26.38 -1.22 -2.82
C ALA A 234 -27.39 -2.37 -2.65
N ALA A 235 -28.37 -2.50 -3.55
CA ALA A 235 -29.41 -3.52 -3.48
C ALA A 235 -28.96 -4.93 -3.96
N ALA A 236 -27.89 -5.05 -4.75
CA ALA A 236 -27.38 -6.31 -5.29
C ALA A 236 -26.51 -7.13 -4.30
N ALA A 237 -26.66 -6.91 -2.99
CA ALA A 237 -25.75 -7.37 -1.96
C ALA A 237 -25.90 -8.87 -1.60
N GLY A 238 -25.10 -9.70 -2.27
CA GLY A 238 -24.52 -10.93 -1.72
C GLY A 238 -23.01 -10.94 -2.02
N PRO A 239 -22.18 -11.64 -1.23
CA PRO A 239 -20.71 -11.52 -1.28
C PRO A 239 -20.08 -11.79 -2.67
N TYR A 240 -20.76 -12.56 -3.53
CA TYR A 240 -20.32 -12.85 -4.90
C TYR A 240 -21.24 -12.29 -6.01
N GLY A 241 -22.46 -11.85 -5.67
CA GLY A 241 -23.42 -11.29 -6.63
C GLY A 241 -23.08 -9.85 -7.05
N PHE A 242 -22.45 -9.11 -6.13
CA PHE A 242 -22.09 -7.71 -6.31
C PHE A 242 -21.02 -7.50 -7.40
N GLU A 243 -19.94 -8.29 -7.41
CA GLU A 243 -18.86 -8.11 -8.40
C GLU A 243 -19.27 -8.59 -9.79
N ASN A 244 -19.99 -9.70 -9.92
CA ASN A 244 -20.44 -10.19 -11.23
C ASN A 244 -21.45 -9.24 -11.88
N SER A 245 -22.38 -8.69 -11.10
CA SER A 245 -23.35 -7.71 -11.59
C SER A 245 -22.65 -6.40 -11.96
N LYS A 246 -21.76 -5.89 -11.10
CA LYS A 246 -20.96 -4.68 -11.37
C LYS A 246 -20.07 -4.85 -12.60
N GLN A 247 -19.45 -6.01 -12.80
CA GLN A 247 -18.68 -6.32 -14.00
C GLN A 247 -19.57 -6.43 -15.25
N ALA A 248 -20.72 -7.09 -15.17
CA ALA A 248 -21.67 -7.19 -16.28
C ALA A 248 -22.21 -5.82 -16.70
N TYR A 249 -22.49 -4.92 -15.75
CA TYR A 249 -22.91 -3.55 -16.02
C TYR A 249 -21.76 -2.67 -16.52
N ARG A 250 -20.55 -2.79 -15.96
CA ARG A 250 -19.33 -2.14 -16.49
C ARG A 250 -19.09 -2.51 -17.95
N ARG A 251 -19.32 -3.77 -18.35
CA ARG A 251 -19.16 -4.23 -19.75
C ARG A 251 -20.16 -3.59 -20.73
N LYS A 252 -21.33 -3.13 -20.27
CA LYS A 252 -22.40 -2.62 -21.15
C LYS A 252 -22.25 -1.14 -21.51
N GLY A 253 -21.58 -0.34 -20.68
CA GLY A 253 -21.51 1.12 -20.85
C GLY A 253 -20.10 1.72 -20.88
N CYS A 254 -19.05 0.90 -20.70
CA CYS A 254 -17.67 1.36 -20.80
C CYS A 254 -17.06 1.06 -22.15
N GLU A 255 -16.37 2.04 -22.72
CA GLU A 255 -15.36 1.75 -23.72
C GLU A 255 -14.28 0.87 -23.10
N LYS A 256 -13.97 -0.25 -23.76
CA LYS A 256 -12.91 -1.16 -23.31
C LYS A 256 -11.57 -0.45 -23.44
N ILE A 257 -10.56 -0.89 -22.71
CA ILE A 257 -9.19 -0.48 -23.00
C ILE A 257 -8.91 -0.93 -24.44
N ASP A 258 -8.63 0.05 -25.31
CA ASP A 258 -8.27 -0.20 -26.68
C ASP A 258 -6.93 -0.94 -26.75
N ALA A 259 -6.89 -2.06 -27.46
CA ALA A 259 -5.71 -2.91 -27.53
C ALA A 259 -4.53 -2.20 -28.21
N ALA A 260 -4.81 -1.32 -29.18
CA ALA A 260 -3.76 -0.52 -29.81
C ALA A 260 -3.18 0.49 -28.82
N SER A 261 -4.04 1.19 -28.07
CA SER A 261 -3.62 2.10 -26.99
C SER A 261 -2.81 1.39 -25.90
N PHE A 262 -3.19 0.17 -25.53
CA PHE A 262 -2.40 -0.64 -24.60
C PHE A 262 -1.02 -0.98 -25.17
N HIS A 263 -0.94 -1.39 -26.44
CA HIS A 263 0.33 -1.69 -27.10
C HIS A 263 1.26 -0.48 -27.21
N LEU A 264 0.73 0.72 -27.40
CA LEU A 264 1.52 1.96 -27.47
C LEU A 264 2.14 2.37 -26.13
N VAL A 265 1.58 1.90 -25.00
CA VAL A 265 2.02 2.27 -23.65
C VAL A 265 3.08 1.32 -23.09
N LEU A 266 3.11 0.07 -23.54
CA LEU A 266 4.06 -0.95 -23.09
C LEU A 266 5.47 -0.71 -23.65
#